data_AF-B6Y8G1-F1
#
_entry.id   AF-B6Y8G1-F1
#
_cell.length_a   1.000
_cell.length_b   1.000
_cell.length_c   1.000
_cell.angle_alpha   90.00
_cell.angle_beta   90.00
_cell.angle_gamma   90.00
#
_symmetry.space_group_name_H-M   'P 1'
#
loop_
_entity.id
_entity.type
_entity.pdbx_description
1 polymer ?
#
loop_
_entity_poly.entity_id
_entity_poly.type
_entity_poly.pdbx_seq_one_letter_code
_entity_poly.pdbx_strand_id
1 'polypeptide(L)'
;MFLVEGIFPLGVTSIVAAMGDTGKGMLLLDLALKVASDTDQICGFGSPVTEHGSVVIFSAEDDAGEVHRRLERLDPECKRLKFKDKLFIVPLPNVRGSLTILRSIRGKNY
;
A
#
# COMPACT_ATOMS: atom_id res chain seq x y z
N MET A 1 -17.97 -2.63 8.82
CA MET A 1 -16.54 -2.61 9.20
C MET A 1 -15.81 -1.75 8.19
N PHE A 2 -14.86 -0.93 8.64
CA PHE A 2 -14.10 0.00 7.80
C PHE A 2 -12.62 -0.36 7.88
N LEU A 3 -11.90 -0.22 6.76
CA LEU A 3 -10.44 -0.21 6.73
C LEU A 3 -9.91 1.11 7.31
N VAL A 4 -10.56 2.21 6.93
CA VAL A 4 -10.33 3.55 7.47
C VAL A 4 -11.66 4.10 7.92
N GLU A 5 -11.74 4.47 9.19
CA GLU A 5 -12.98 4.83 9.87
C GLU A 5 -13.76 5.89 9.09
N GLY A 6 -14.97 5.53 8.66
CA GLY A 6 -15.88 6.40 7.93
C GLY A 6 -15.49 6.76 6.49
N ILE A 7 -14.36 6.24 5.97
CA ILE A 7 -13.83 6.60 4.64
C ILE A 7 -13.79 5.39 3.71
N PHE A 8 -13.06 4.34 4.09
CA PHE A 8 -12.87 3.16 3.25
C PHE A 8 -13.55 1.94 3.87
N PRO A 9 -14.67 1.45 3.32
CA PRO A 9 -15.31 0.24 3.82
C PRO A 9 -14.42 -0.98 3.59
N LEU A 10 -14.39 -1.91 4.54
CA LEU A 10 -13.58 -3.12 4.41
C LEU A 10 -14.21 -4.09 3.39
N GLY A 11 -13.39 -4.67 2.51
CA GLY A 11 -13.84 -5.64 1.50
C GLY A 11 -14.56 -5.03 0.30
N VAL A 12 -14.55 -3.69 0.17
CA VAL A 12 -15.21 -2.96 -0.91
C VAL A 12 -14.17 -2.18 -1.72
N THR A 13 -14.30 -2.23 -3.04
CA THR A 13 -13.45 -1.44 -3.95
C THR A 13 -13.76 0.05 -3.80
N SER A 14 -12.72 0.85 -3.62
CA SER A 14 -12.81 2.30 -3.47
C SER A 14 -11.96 3.01 -4.52
N ILE A 15 -12.37 4.21 -4.93
CA ILE A 15 -11.65 5.05 -5.90
C ILE A 15 -11.24 6.35 -5.23
N VAL A 16 -9.97 6.71 -5.34
CA VAL A 16 -9.44 8.01 -4.93
C VAL A 16 -9.12 8.82 -6.18
N ALA A 17 -9.88 9.90 -6.40
CA ALA A 17 -9.74 10.78 -7.56
C ALA A 17 -9.45 12.21 -7.12
N ALA A 18 -8.49 12.84 -7.79
CA ALA A 18 -8.07 14.22 -7.61
C ALA A 18 -7.19 14.61 -8.81
N MET A 19 -6.90 15.90 -8.98
CA MET A 19 -6.03 16.39 -10.05
C MET A 19 -4.59 15.83 -9.95
N GLY A 20 -3.82 15.94 -11.03
CA GLY A 20 -2.38 15.66 -10.98
C GLY A 20 -1.70 16.48 -9.87
N ASP A 21 -0.64 15.92 -9.27
CA ASP A 21 0.17 16.57 -8.22
C ASP A 21 -0.54 16.93 -6.90
N THR A 22 -1.79 16.50 -6.70
CA THR A 22 -2.51 16.73 -5.43
C THR A 22 -2.12 15.74 -4.30
N GLY A 23 -1.11 14.90 -4.51
CA GLY A 23 -0.59 13.99 -3.49
C GLY A 23 -1.33 12.65 -3.33
N LYS A 24 -2.17 12.22 -4.27
CA LYS A 24 -2.88 10.92 -4.20
C LYS A 24 -1.94 9.73 -3.92
N GLY A 25 -0.83 9.66 -4.66
CA GLY A 25 0.16 8.59 -4.48
C GLY A 25 0.78 8.60 -3.08
N MET A 26 1.05 9.79 -2.53
CA MET A 26 1.53 9.94 -1.15
C MET A 26 0.48 9.49 -0.14
N LEU A 27 -0.79 9.86 -0.32
CA LEU A 27 -1.90 9.45 0.57
C LEU A 27 -2.10 7.93 0.56
N LEU A 28 -2.01 7.30 -0.61
CA LEU A 28 -2.14 5.85 -0.73
C LEU A 28 -0.92 5.10 -0.18
N LEU A 29 0.30 5.62 -0.37
CA LEU A 29 1.51 5.08 0.26
C LEU A 29 1.46 5.20 1.79
N ASP A 30 0.98 6.34 2.29
CA ASP A 30 0.76 6.57 3.71
C ASP A 30 -0.22 5.54 4.28
N LEU A 31 -1.38 5.39 3.65
CA LEU A 31 -2.38 4.40 4.02
C LEU A 31 -1.78 2.98 4.05
N ALA A 32 -1.02 2.60 3.03
CA ALA A 32 -0.38 1.28 2.98
C ALA A 32 0.58 1.04 4.14
N LEU A 33 1.35 2.06 4.56
CA LEU A 33 2.22 1.95 5.74
C LEU A 33 1.42 1.72 7.03
N LYS A 34 0.28 2.43 7.21
CA LYS A 34 -0.58 2.27 8.39
C LYS A 34 -1.32 0.94 8.40
N VAL A 35 -1.80 0.47 7.25
CA VAL A 35 -2.44 -0.86 7.14
C VAL A 35 -1.42 -1.98 7.40
N ALA A 36 -0.18 -1.83 6.93
CA ALA A 36 0.88 -2.80 7.16
C ALA A 36 1.44 -2.77 8.60
N SER A 37 1.31 -1.64 9.30
CA SER A 37 1.58 -1.57 10.73
C SER A 37 0.47 -2.27 11.52
N ASP A 38 0.79 -2.93 12.63
CA ASP A 38 -0.20 -3.57 13.51
C ASP A 38 -0.68 -2.61 14.61
N THR A 39 -0.99 -1.36 14.26
CA THR A 39 -1.36 -0.33 15.24
C THR A 39 -2.30 0.70 14.63
N ASP A 40 -3.40 0.97 15.32
CA ASP A 40 -4.35 2.01 14.95
C ASP A 40 -3.69 3.39 14.93
N GLN A 41 -3.70 4.03 13.77
CA GLN A 41 -3.05 5.32 13.54
C GLN A 41 -3.83 6.15 12.53
N ILE A 42 -3.87 7.46 12.73
CA ILE A 42 -4.44 8.40 11.76
C ILE A 42 -3.59 8.37 10.48
N CYS A 43 -4.27 8.15 9.34
CA CYS A 43 -3.65 8.21 8.02
C CYS A 43 -3.86 9.59 7.38
N GLY A 44 -3.22 9.82 6.22
CA GLY A 44 -3.32 11.06 5.45
C GLY A 44 -4.73 11.47 5.02
N PHE A 45 -5.72 10.58 5.16
CA PHE A 45 -7.13 10.89 4.92
C PHE A 45 -7.87 11.50 6.13
N GLY A 46 -7.19 11.65 7.28
CA GLY A 46 -7.72 12.33 8.47
C GLY A 46 -8.46 11.43 9.47
N SER A 47 -8.64 10.14 9.14
CA SER A 47 -9.24 9.13 10.02
C SER A 47 -8.24 8.01 10.37
N PRO A 48 -8.43 7.31 11.49
CA PRO A 48 -7.62 6.15 11.84
C PRO A 48 -7.83 4.97 10.88
N VAL A 49 -6.75 4.26 10.61
CA VAL A 49 -6.78 2.89 10.09
C VAL A 49 -7.06 1.95 11.25
N THR A 50 -8.09 1.12 11.13
CA THR A 50 -8.56 0.21 12.21
C THR A 50 -8.42 -1.27 11.83
N GLU A 51 -8.01 -1.56 10.59
CA GLU A 51 -7.81 -2.92 10.09
C GLU A 51 -6.42 -3.04 9.47
N HIS A 52 -5.76 -4.16 9.78
CA HIS A 52 -4.33 -4.34 9.48
C HIS A 52 -4.07 -5.64 8.72
N GLY A 53 -3.00 -5.65 7.93
CA GLY A 53 -2.62 -6.82 7.15
C GLY A 53 -1.58 -6.54 6.08
N SER A 54 -1.41 -7.50 5.17
CA SER A 54 -0.50 -7.35 4.04
C SER A 54 -1.10 -6.43 2.97
N VAL A 55 -0.27 -5.55 2.42
CA VAL A 55 -0.62 -4.58 1.39
C VAL A 55 0.26 -4.76 0.17
N VAL A 56 -0.36 -4.71 -1.01
CA VAL A 56 0.33 -4.68 -2.31
C VAL A 56 -0.04 -3.40 -3.04
N ILE A 57 0.95 -2.60 -3.43
CA ILE A 57 0.77 -1.43 -4.30
C ILE A 57 1.38 -1.72 -5.66
N PHE A 58 0.58 -1.54 -6.71
CA PHE A 58 1.09 -1.46 -8.08
C PHE A 58 1.19 0.01 -8.47
N SER A 59 2.41 0.53 -8.60
CA SER A 59 2.62 1.91 -9.05
C SER A 59 2.95 1.93 -10.53
N ALA A 60 2.12 2.60 -11.32
CA ALA A 60 2.32 2.73 -12.76
C ALA A 60 3.17 3.96 -13.14
N GLU A 61 3.09 5.03 -12.36
CA GLU A 61 3.73 6.32 -12.67
C GLU A 61 5.09 6.48 -11.99
N ASP A 62 5.25 5.95 -10.78
CA ASP A 62 6.47 6.10 -10.01
C ASP A 62 7.44 4.94 -10.29
N ASP A 63 8.71 5.28 -10.48
CA ASP A 63 9.79 4.30 -10.46
C ASP A 63 10.21 3.94 -9.01
N ALA A 64 11.05 2.92 -8.88
CA ALA A 64 11.56 2.45 -7.59
C ALA A 64 12.30 3.53 -6.79
N GLY A 65 13.00 4.46 -7.45
CA GLY A 65 13.71 5.55 -6.79
C GLY A 65 12.76 6.58 -6.20
N GLU A 66 11.73 6.96 -6.95
CA GLU A 66 10.70 7.89 -6.47
C GLU A 66 9.87 7.27 -5.34
N VAL A 67 9.47 5.99 -5.45
CA VAL A 67 8.83 5.26 -4.35
C VAL A 67 9.72 5.26 -3.10
N HIS A 68 11.01 4.99 -3.25
CA HIS A 68 11.95 4.97 -2.12
C HIS A 68 12.02 6.33 -1.40
N ARG A 69 12.18 7.42 -2.16
CA ARG A 69 12.21 8.79 -1.61
C ARG A 69 10.91 9.15 -0.88
N ARG A 70 9.76 8.73 -1.40
CA ARG A 70 8.46 8.96 -0.75
C ARG A 70 8.32 8.19 0.55
N LEU A 71 8.77 6.93 0.58
CA LEU A 71 8.80 6.14 1.80
C LEU A 71 9.73 6.74 2.86
N GLU A 72 10.91 7.24 2.47
CA GLU A 72 11.81 7.94 3.40
C GLU A 72 11.17 9.20 4.01
N ARG A 73 10.36 9.93 3.23
CA ARG A 73 9.62 11.09 3.73
C ARG A 73 8.49 10.72 4.69
N LEU A 74 7.78 9.62 4.41
CA LEU A 74 6.65 9.16 5.24
C LEU A 74 7.10 8.40 6.49
N ASP A 75 8.23 7.72 6.42
CA ASP A 75 8.78 6.86 7.45
C ASP A 75 10.32 7.03 7.53
N PRO A 76 10.78 8.19 8.03
CA PRO A 76 12.21 8.50 8.13
C PRO A 76 12.94 7.58 9.10
N GLU A 77 12.25 7.08 10.12
CA GLU A 77 12.78 6.12 11.10
C GLU A 77 12.81 4.68 10.58
N CYS A 78 12.35 4.44 9.34
CA CYS A 78 12.30 3.12 8.72
C CYS A 78 11.54 2.07 9.56
N LYS A 79 10.49 2.47 10.28
CA LYS A 79 9.61 1.57 11.05
C LYS A 79 9.03 0.47 10.16
N ARG A 80 8.85 0.73 8.87
CA ARG A 80 8.41 -0.26 7.87
C ARG A 80 9.25 -1.51 7.79
N LEU A 81 10.53 -1.44 8.18
CA LEU A 81 11.41 -2.61 8.18
C LEU A 81 10.98 -3.68 9.19
N LYS A 82 10.20 -3.31 10.22
CA LYS A 82 9.63 -4.25 11.20
C LYS A 82 8.52 -5.13 10.60
N PHE A 83 7.90 -4.68 9.52
CA PHE A 83 6.78 -5.35 8.83
C PHE A 83 7.05 -5.46 7.32
N LYS A 84 8.32 -5.71 6.96
CA LYS A 84 8.78 -5.82 5.56
C LYS A 84 8.11 -6.94 4.77
N ASP A 85 7.58 -7.94 5.46
CA ASP A 85 6.83 -9.09 4.94
C ASP A 85 5.34 -8.79 4.72
N LYS A 86 4.88 -7.60 5.12
CA LYS A 86 3.50 -7.13 4.91
C LYS A 86 3.38 -6.05 3.86
N LEU A 87 4.45 -5.33 3.50
CA LEU A 87 4.39 -4.23 2.52
C LEU A 87 5.12 -4.60 1.23
N PHE A 88 4.37 -4.74 0.15
CA PHE A 88 4.89 -5.01 -1.19
C PHE A 88 4.55 -3.86 -2.12
N ILE A 89 5.56 -3.20 -2.68
CA ILE A 89 5.35 -2.15 -3.67
C ILE A 89 6.02 -2.60 -4.96
N VAL A 90 5.26 -2.59 -6.04
CA VAL A 90 5.66 -3.03 -7.38
C VAL A 90 5.63 -1.82 -8.30
N PRO A 91 6.78 -1.17 -8.52
CA PRO A 91 6.93 -0.11 -9.51
C PRO A 91 6.94 -0.74 -10.91
N LEU A 92 5.82 -0.62 -11.63
CA LEU A 92 5.65 -1.18 -12.97
C LEU A 92 6.66 -0.64 -13.99
N PRO A 93 7.09 0.64 -13.96
CA PRO A 93 8.16 1.12 -14.85
C PRO A 93 9.47 0.34 -14.72
N ASN A 94 9.73 -0.26 -13.56
CA ASN A 94 10.93 -1.05 -13.30
C ASN A 94 10.74 -2.54 -13.63
N VAL A 95 9.51 -3.00 -13.80
CA VAL A 95 9.21 -4.38 -14.15
C VAL A 95 9.44 -4.57 -15.65
N ARG A 96 10.36 -5.47 -16.00
CA ARG A 96 10.61 -5.87 -17.39
C ARG A 96 9.94 -7.22 -17.67
N GLY A 97 9.21 -7.31 -18.79
CA GLY A 97 8.55 -8.54 -19.22
C GLY A 97 7.23 -8.82 -18.50
N SER A 98 6.77 -10.08 -18.54
CA SER A 98 5.51 -10.49 -17.91
C SER A 98 5.68 -10.65 -16.39
N LEU A 99 4.85 -9.94 -15.61
CA LEU A 99 4.77 -10.12 -14.16
C LEU A 99 3.70 -11.18 -13.84
N THR A 100 4.11 -12.35 -13.37
CA THR A 100 3.16 -13.33 -12.83
C THR A 100 2.84 -12.97 -11.38
N ILE A 101 1.66 -12.38 -11.16
CA ILE A 101 1.21 -11.91 -9.83
C ILE A 101 0.56 -13.05 -9.02
N LEU A 102 -0.15 -13.95 -9.70
CA LEU A 102 -0.84 -15.07 -9.08
C LEU A 102 -0.36 -16.38 -9.69
N ARG A 103 0.18 -17.27 -8.85
CA ARG A 103 0.47 -18.65 -9.20
C ARG A 103 -0.39 -19.55 -8.33
N SER A 104 -1.46 -20.11 -8.89
CA SER A 104 -2.23 -21.13 -8.20
C SER A 104 -1.43 -22.42 -8.18
N ILE A 105 -0.97 -22.83 -6.99
CA ILE A 105 -0.38 -24.14 -6.77
C ILE A 105 -1.53 -25.06 -6.37
N ARG A 106 -2.02 -25.88 -7.31
CA ARG A 106 -2.94 -26.97 -6.95
C ARG A 106 -2.17 -27.96 -6.08
N GLY A 107 -2.45 -27.97 -4.78
CA GLY A 107 -2.00 -29.04 -3.89
C GLY A 107 -2.48 -30.38 -4.43
N LYS A 108 -1.56 -31.33 -4.56
CA LYS A 108 -1.91 -32.75 -4.75
C LYS A 108 -2.79 -33.16 -3.56
N ASN A 109 -4.06 -33.40 -3.82
CA ASN A 109 -4.88 -34.19 -2.92
C ASN A 109 -4.42 -35.65 -3.03
N TYR A 110 -4.32 -36.30 -1.88
CA TYR A 110 -3.91 -37.69 -1.65
C TYR A 110 -4.58 -38.68 -2.60
#